data_AF-A0A6B3I7A7-F1
#
_entry.id   AF-A0A6B3I7A7-F1
#
_cell.length_a   1.000
_cell.length_b   1.000
_cell.length_c   1.000
_cell.angle_alpha   90.00
_cell.angle_beta   90.00
_cell.angle_gamma   90.00
#
_symmetry.space_group_name_H-M   'P 1'
#
loop_
_entity.id
_entity.type
_entity.pdbx_description
1 polymer ?
#
loop_
_entity_poly.entity_id
_entity_poly.type
_entity_poly.pdbx_seq_one_letter_code
_entity_poly.pdbx_strand_id
1 'polypeptide(L)' 'CSVRDVKGLYAKQAAGEISGLTGVDDPYEAPESPDLRIESHQQTVQESAAALHALLTERGLA' A
#
# COMPACT_ATOMS: atom_id res chain seq x y z
N CYS A 1 -6.60 5.56 -0.98
CA CYS A 1 -5.29 6.25 -0.86
C CYS A 1 -5.40 7.77 -1.03
N SER A 2 -5.98 8.24 -2.14
CA SER A 2 -6.19 9.67 -2.41
C SER A 2 -6.84 10.47 -1.27
N VAL A 3 -7.85 9.93 -0.59
CA VAL A 3 -8.50 10.61 0.56
C VAL A 3 -7.53 10.96 1.68
N ARG A 4 -6.50 10.13 1.93
CA ARG A 4 -5.52 10.38 3.00
C ARG A 4 -4.49 11.44 2.63
N ASP A 5 -4.23 11.62 1.34
CA ASP A 5 -3.20 12.44 0.70
C ASP A 5 -2.05 12.94 1.59
N VAL A 6 -1.35 12.01 2.27
CA VAL A 6 -0.42 12.32 3.37
C VAL A 6 0.69 13.30 2.95
N LYS A 7 1.02 13.33 1.65
CA LYS A 7 2.08 14.16 1.07
C LYS A 7 1.56 15.20 0.07
N GLY A 8 0.25 15.31 -0.13
CA GLY A 8 -0.34 16.22 -1.12
C GLY A 8 -0.10 15.82 -2.58
N LEU A 9 0.35 14.59 -2.86
CA LEU A 9 0.73 14.18 -4.21
C LEU A 9 -0.48 14.01 -5.12
N TYR A 10 -1.60 13.52 -4.59
CA TYR A 10 -2.84 13.38 -5.37
C TYR A 10 -3.40 14.75 -5.75
N ALA A 11 -3.39 15.72 -4.82
CA ALA A 11 -3.79 17.09 -5.12
C ALA A 11 -2.90 17.76 -6.17
N LYS A 12 -1.58 17.59 -6.09
CA LYS A 12 -0.64 18.14 -7.09
C LYS A 12 -0.83 17.54 -8.48
N GLN A 13 -1.08 16.23 -8.56
CA GLN A 13 -1.39 15.59 -9.85
C GLN A 13 -2.70 16.15 -10.41
N ALA A 14 -3.74 16.26 -9.58
CA ALA A 14 -5.03 16.80 -9.99
C ALA A 14 -4.94 18.27 -10.46
N ALA A 15 -3.99 19.05 -9.91
CA ALA A 15 -3.68 20.40 -10.34
C ALA A 15 -2.78 20.48 -11.60
N GLY A 16 -2.27 19.34 -12.09
CA GLY A 16 -1.38 19.27 -13.26
C GLY A 16 0.08 19.63 -12.96
N GLU A 17 0.49 19.68 -11.69
CA GLU A 17 1.86 20.04 -11.28
C GLU A 17 2.84 18.87 -11.39
N ILE A 18 2.34 17.63 -11.33
CA ILE A 18 3.13 16.41 -11.47
C ILE A 18 2.40 15.41 -12.39
N SER A 19 3.19 14.57 -13.06
CA SER A 19 2.74 13.44 -13.88
C SER A 19 3.46 12.16 -13.46
N GLY A 20 2.95 11.01 -13.91
CA GLY A 20 3.51 9.70 -13.58
C GLY A 20 3.19 9.26 -12.16
N LEU A 21 2.03 9.66 -11.62
CA LEU A 21 1.58 9.22 -10.31
C LEU A 21 0.95 7.82 -10.43
N THR A 22 1.67 6.83 -9.91
CA THR A 22 1.23 5.44 -9.88
C THR A 22 -0.12 5.29 -9.16
N GLY A 23 -1.07 4.61 -9.80
CA GLY A 23 -2.46 4.46 -9.35
C GLY A 23 -3.38 5.62 -9.76
N VAL A 24 -2.90 6.58 -10.55
CA VAL A 24 -3.70 7.67 -11.13
C VAL A 24 -3.52 7.71 -12.65
N ASP A 25 -2.38 8.22 -13.13
CA ASP A 25 -2.04 8.30 -14.56
C ASP A 25 -1.01 7.26 -15.00
N ASP A 26 -0.23 6.73 -14.06
CA ASP A 26 0.57 5.52 -14.27
C ASP A 26 -0.11 4.29 -13.64
N PRO A 27 -0.07 3.10 -14.28
CA PRO A 27 -0.71 1.90 -13.76
C PRO A 27 0.00 1.37 -12.50
N TYR A 28 -0.78 0.85 -11.56
CA TYR A 28 -0.27 0.02 -10.47
C TYR A 28 -0.52 -1.46 -10.80
N GLU A 29 0.53 -2.22 -11.00
CA GLU A 29 0.45 -3.67 -11.24
C GLU A 29 0.45 -4.41 -9.90
N ALA A 30 -0.73 -4.82 -9.44
CA ALA A 30 -0.85 -5.57 -8.20
C ALA A 30 -0.16 -6.95 -8.32
N PRO A 31 0.56 -7.42 -7.27
CA PRO A 31 1.15 -8.75 -7.30
C PRO A 31 0.07 -9.83 -7.50
N GLU A 32 0.30 -10.75 -8.45
CA GLU A 32 -0.61 -11.86 -8.74
C GLU A 32 -0.62 -12.91 -7.63
N SER A 33 0.55 -13.22 -7.06
CA SER A 33 0.73 -14.24 -6.02
C SER A 33 1.60 -13.71 -4.87
N PRO A 34 1.10 -12.76 -4.08
CA PRO A 34 1.83 -12.27 -2.91
C PRO A 34 1.83 -13.32 -1.79
N ASP A 35 2.93 -13.41 -1.05
CA ASP A 35 3.02 -14.26 0.14
C ASP A 35 2.06 -13.84 1.26
N LEU A 36 1.77 -12.53 1.34
CA LEU A 36 0.79 -11.93 2.25
C LEU A 36 0.19 -10.68 1.62
N ARG A 37 -1.12 -10.51 1.75
CA ARG A 37 -1.84 -9.27 1.42
C ARG A 37 -2.30 -8.58 2.70
N ILE A 38 -1.94 -7.31 2.84
CA ILE A 38 -2.31 -6.46 4.00
C ILE A 38 -3.33 -5.43 3.53
N GLU A 39 -4.59 -5.62 3.93
CA GLU A 39 -5.67 -4.67 3.66
C GLU A 39 -5.63 -3.50 4.63
N SER A 40 -4.61 -2.63 4.49
CA SER A 40 -4.32 -1.53 5.43
C SER A 40 -5.44 -0.48 5.61
N HIS A 41 -6.51 -0.56 4.82
CA HIS A 41 -7.71 0.26 4.97
C HIS A 41 -8.78 -0.38 5.87
N GLN A 42 -8.62 -1.66 6.23
CA GLN A 42 -9.58 -2.45 7.03
C GLN A 42 -9.02 -2.84 8.40
N GLN A 43 -7.72 -2.64 8.64
CA GLN A 43 -7.06 -3.06 9.87
C GLN A 43 -6.04 -2.02 10.34
N THR A 44 -5.72 -2.08 11.62
CA THR A 44 -4.72 -1.23 12.27
C THR A 44 -3.30 -1.61 11.86
N VAL A 45 -2.34 -0.74 12.20
CA VAL A 45 -0.91 -1.01 12.00
C VAL A 45 -0.47 -2.24 12.82
N GLN A 46 -0.96 -2.35 14.05
CA GLN A 46 -0.65 -3.45 14.96
C GLN A 46 -1.13 -4.79 14.41
N GLU A 47 -2.37 -4.87 13.92
CA GLU A 47 -2.92 -6.07 13.29
C GLU A 47 -2.14 -6.45 12.01
N SER A 48 -1.81 -5.44 11.19
CA SER A 48 -0.99 -5.64 9.98
C SER A 48 0.39 -6.23 10.31
N ALA A 49 1.05 -5.68 11.33
CA ALA A 49 2.37 -6.14 11.76
C ALA A 49 2.30 -7.55 12.37
N ALA A 50 1.26 -7.85 13.14
CA ALA A 50 1.03 -9.18 13.70
C ALA A 50 0.84 -10.24 12.61
N ALA A 51 0.06 -9.93 11.56
CA ALA A 51 -0.13 -10.83 10.42
C ALA A 51 1.18 -11.12 9.68
N LEU A 52 2.01 -10.09 9.47
CA LEU A 52 3.34 -10.27 8.87
C LEU A 52 4.25 -11.13 9.75
N HIS A 53 4.29 -10.85 11.06
CA HIS A 53 5.11 -11.62 11.99
C HIS A 53 4.69 -13.10 12.03
N ALA A 54 3.39 -13.39 12.04
CA ALA A 54 2.88 -14.75 11.98
C ALA A 54 3.39 -15.51 10.74
N LEU A 55 3.30 -14.89 9.55
CA LEU A 55 3.82 -15.49 8.32
C LEU A 55 5.32 -15.78 8.41
N LEU A 56 6.11 -14.84 8.95
CA LEU A 56 7.57 -15.03 9.06
C LEU A 56 7.91 -16.16 10.03
N THR A 57 7.21 -16.26 11.16
CA THR A 57 7.37 -17.35 12.12
C THR A 57 7.00 -18.71 11.51
N GLU A 58 5.89 -18.80 10.76
CA GLU A 58 5.49 -20.04 10.06
C GLU A 58 6.55 -20.50 9.04
N ARG A 59 7.28 -19.56 8.44
CA ARG A 59 8.37 -19.84 7.50
C ARG A 59 9.74 -20.04 8.17
N GLY A 60 9.83 -19.92 9.50
CA GLY A 60 11.09 -20.03 10.24
C GLY A 60 12.07 -18.88 9.97
N LEU A 61 11.56 -17.70 9.63
CA LEU A 61 12.35 -16.50 9.30
C LEU A 61 12.36 -15.45 10.43
N ALA A 62 11.59 -15.69 11.50
CA ALA A 62 11.48 -14.84 12.68
C ALA A 62 11.61 -15.67 13.96
#